data_AF-A0A956L4Q2-F1
#
_entry.id   AF-A0A956L4Q2-F1
#
_cell.length_a   1.000
_cell.length_b   1.000
_cell.length_c   1.000
_cell.angle_alpha   90.00
_cell.angle_beta   90.00
_cell.angle_gamma   90.00
#
_symmetry.space_group_name_H-M   'P 1'
#
loop_
_entity.id
_entity.type
_entity.pdbx_description
1 polymer ?
#
loop_
_entity_poly.entity_id
_entity_poly.type
_entity_poly.pdbx_seq_one_letter_code
_entity_poly.pdbx_strand_id
1 'polypeptide(L)'
;MRRARSPIVRSLCAVALLLGAGACARRGTRAPDGPTSQIEADAYVRRAIRSSSEGVILMPSQRAERVFELPRLNEIAQGLRGPAARCFLQRAIETMETMERAEGGEQGYAHVPEGQMKVRTRIAPSGEVVRTEVLESGFVDEQMEPCIREVLEEQRWPPNKSGNTHYIDVIYWVSLGMQREAGTEATALHVRREQIAAGRRAKACLQGRVDAGRYEITGLNLVDREGGTMVNRIDTLDLPEPIRACLATALREIRLPRDPEAFVRPVSPTVVFDVDRDGTVRVEGEKWLELVELEERARRAAERAALAAEDPELVDELPAHRPADPVQPGAAGLAHGGLEPEPGASEAEPGASEAGESDPPPAEPPPKAQDPGQGGLRLDLGGRRRGDDA
;
A
#
# COMPACT_ATOMS: atom_id res chain seq x y z
N MET A 1 -52.60 49.82 -19.78
CA MET A 1 -51.93 50.30 -21.01
C MET A 1 -50.50 50.72 -20.68
N ARG A 2 -49.53 50.17 -21.43
CA ARG A 2 -48.24 50.75 -21.86
C ARG A 2 -47.20 51.22 -20.81
N ARG A 3 -46.11 50.42 -20.79
CA ARG A 3 -44.67 50.78 -20.94
C ARG A 3 -44.07 51.80 -19.96
N ALA A 4 -43.13 51.31 -19.16
CA ALA A 4 -41.92 52.07 -18.82
C ALA A 4 -40.70 51.34 -19.40
N ARG A 5 -39.97 52.04 -20.28
CA ARG A 5 -38.67 51.65 -20.86
C ARG A 5 -37.56 52.33 -20.05
N SER A 6 -36.43 51.64 -19.97
CA SER A 6 -35.15 52.01 -19.35
C SER A 6 -34.55 53.34 -19.79
N PRO A 7 -33.49 53.79 -19.10
CA PRO A 7 -32.29 54.39 -19.71
C PRO A 7 -31.03 53.54 -19.47
N ILE A 8 -30.25 53.21 -20.53
CA ILE A 8 -28.93 53.80 -20.90
C ILE A 8 -27.82 53.36 -19.92
N VAL A 9 -26.99 52.35 -20.19
CA VAL A 9 -25.90 52.17 -21.20
C VAL A 9 -24.68 53.08 -20.99
N ARG A 10 -23.55 52.44 -20.64
CA ARG A 10 -22.11 52.71 -20.91
C ARG A 10 -21.29 52.45 -19.63
N SER A 11 -20.08 51.92 -19.63
CA SER A 11 -19.22 51.17 -20.56
C SER A 11 -17.88 51.02 -19.82
N LEU A 12 -17.15 49.93 -20.12
CA LEU A 12 -15.67 49.82 -20.20
C LEU A 12 -14.79 49.54 -18.95
N CYS A 13 -13.91 48.56 -19.22
CA CYS A 13 -12.60 48.22 -18.65
C CYS A 13 -12.59 47.42 -17.34
N ALA A 14 -12.41 46.09 -17.37
CA ALA A 14 -11.21 45.34 -17.79
C ALA A 14 -9.95 45.77 -17.02
N VAL A 15 -9.67 45.07 -15.91
CA VAL A 15 -8.31 44.84 -15.42
C VAL A 15 -8.18 43.35 -15.11
N ALA A 16 -7.10 42.80 -15.63
CA ALA A 16 -6.68 41.43 -15.56
C ALA A 16 -6.62 40.89 -14.11
N LEU A 17 -7.25 39.74 -13.89
CA LEU A 17 -6.86 38.77 -12.88
C LEU A 17 -6.52 37.45 -13.58
N LEU A 18 -5.47 37.53 -14.40
CA LEU A 18 -4.58 36.40 -14.66
C LEU A 18 -3.36 36.59 -13.76
N LEU A 19 -2.83 35.47 -13.28
CA LEU A 19 -1.58 35.28 -12.51
C LEU A 19 -1.77 35.20 -10.99
N GLY A 20 -1.92 33.98 -10.51
CA GLY A 20 -1.89 33.70 -9.07
C GLY A 20 -2.19 32.26 -8.65
N ALA A 21 -2.77 31.42 -9.51
CA ALA A 21 -2.75 29.97 -9.27
C ALA A 21 -1.43 29.41 -9.83
N GLY A 22 -0.34 29.74 -9.13
CA GLY A 22 0.91 29.03 -9.29
C GLY A 22 0.61 27.56 -9.09
N ALA A 23 0.72 26.80 -10.18
CA ALA A 23 0.82 25.37 -10.15
C ALA A 23 1.88 25.01 -9.11
N CYS A 24 1.44 24.62 -7.92
CA CYS A 24 2.16 23.65 -7.12
C CYS A 24 2.02 22.32 -7.87
N ALA A 25 2.66 22.26 -9.04
CA ALA A 25 3.17 21.01 -9.55
C ALA A 25 4.06 20.51 -8.42
N ARG A 26 3.53 19.56 -7.63
CA ARG A 26 4.33 18.67 -6.80
C ARG A 26 5.56 18.37 -7.64
N ARG A 27 6.72 18.79 -7.15
CA ARG A 27 8.01 18.45 -7.74
C ARG A 27 8.10 16.94 -7.58
N GLY A 28 7.52 16.23 -8.53
CA GLY A 28 7.35 14.80 -8.47
C GLY A 28 8.72 14.19 -8.26
N THR A 29 8.74 13.07 -7.57
CA THR A 29 9.84 12.11 -7.56
C THR A 29 10.02 11.50 -8.96
N ARG A 30 10.10 12.34 -10.00
CA ARG A 30 10.48 11.90 -11.34
C ARG A 30 11.90 11.37 -11.23
N ALA A 31 12.08 10.13 -11.67
CA ALA A 31 13.39 9.57 -11.88
C ALA A 31 14.18 10.53 -12.78
N PRO A 32 15.47 10.75 -12.49
CA PRO A 32 16.29 11.60 -13.35
C PRO A 32 16.39 11.01 -14.75
N ASP A 33 16.33 11.86 -15.77
CA ASP A 33 16.42 11.48 -17.19
C ASP A 33 17.88 11.43 -17.63
N GLY A 34 18.37 10.25 -18.05
CA GLY A 34 19.71 10.06 -18.60
C GLY A 34 20.77 9.57 -17.61
N PRO A 35 22.06 9.50 -18.03
CA PRO A 35 23.13 8.98 -17.19
C PRO A 35 23.36 9.91 -15.99
N THR A 36 23.13 9.38 -14.80
CA THR A 36 23.20 10.13 -13.54
C THR A 36 24.44 9.78 -12.74
N SER A 37 24.96 10.74 -11.99
CA SER A 37 26.03 10.46 -11.03
C SER A 37 25.50 9.60 -9.88
N GLN A 38 26.36 8.79 -9.25
CA GLN A 38 25.97 8.00 -8.07
C GLN A 38 25.37 8.88 -6.96
N ILE A 39 25.93 10.08 -6.75
CA ILE A 39 25.44 11.05 -5.75
C ILE A 39 24.00 11.47 -6.06
N GLU A 40 23.66 11.68 -7.33
CA GLU A 40 22.31 12.07 -7.75
C GLU A 40 21.32 10.91 -7.63
N ALA A 41 21.73 9.70 -7.99
CA ALA A 41 20.94 8.48 -7.81
C ALA A 41 20.63 8.23 -6.31
N ASP A 42 21.63 8.36 -5.44
CA ASP A 42 21.46 8.22 -4.00
C ASP A 42 20.55 9.32 -3.42
N ALA A 43 20.68 10.57 -3.90
CA ALA A 43 19.82 11.66 -3.49
C ALA A 43 18.35 11.45 -3.95
N TYR A 44 18.15 10.86 -5.13
CA TYR A 44 16.83 10.48 -5.64
C TYR A 44 16.20 9.40 -4.75
N VAL A 45 16.93 8.32 -4.44
CA VAL A 45 16.49 7.26 -3.53
C VAL A 45 16.11 7.84 -2.17
N ARG A 46 17.00 8.64 -1.56
CA ARG A 46 16.73 9.33 -0.28
C ARG A 46 15.47 10.21 -0.31
N ARG A 47 15.14 10.80 -1.45
CA ARG A 47 13.93 11.62 -1.61
C ARG A 47 12.69 10.73 -1.75
N ALA A 48 12.77 9.67 -2.55
CA ALA A 48 11.69 8.72 -2.77
C ALA A 48 11.25 8.08 -1.44
N ILE A 49 12.21 7.57 -0.66
CA ILE A 49 11.96 6.93 0.65
C ILE A 49 11.30 7.91 1.62
N ARG A 50 11.74 9.17 1.68
CA ARG A 50 11.11 10.18 2.54
C ARG A 50 9.71 10.60 2.11
N SER A 51 9.34 10.33 0.86
CA SER A 51 8.07 10.77 0.26
C SER A 51 7.00 9.68 0.20
N SER A 52 7.37 8.43 0.45
CA SER A 52 6.47 7.27 0.34
C SER A 52 6.77 6.25 1.41
N SER A 53 5.72 5.72 2.02
CA SER A 53 5.81 4.66 3.05
C SER A 53 6.28 3.32 2.47
N GLU A 54 6.13 3.09 1.16
CA GLU A 54 6.60 1.89 0.46
C GLU A 54 7.05 2.23 -0.97
N GLY A 55 8.00 1.45 -1.49
CA GLY A 55 8.29 1.46 -2.92
C GLY A 55 9.45 0.57 -3.36
N VAL A 56 9.60 0.49 -4.67
CA VAL A 56 10.66 -0.23 -5.38
C VAL A 56 11.30 0.71 -6.41
N ILE A 57 12.62 0.77 -6.44
CA ILE A 57 13.41 1.46 -7.47
C ILE A 57 14.35 0.44 -8.11
N LEU A 58 14.44 0.47 -9.44
CA LEU A 58 15.40 -0.31 -10.21
C LEU A 58 16.52 0.60 -10.71
N MET A 59 17.76 0.24 -10.41
CA MET A 59 18.96 0.91 -10.87
C MET A 59 19.76 -0.03 -11.78
N PRO A 60 19.51 -0.01 -13.10
CA PRO A 60 20.29 -0.78 -14.04
C PRO A 60 21.76 -0.34 -14.04
N SER A 61 22.69 -1.27 -14.24
CA SER A 61 24.07 -0.92 -14.59
C SER A 61 24.13 -0.14 -15.92
N GLN A 62 25.22 0.60 -16.19
CA GLN A 62 25.40 1.33 -17.46
C GLN A 62 25.26 0.44 -18.71
N ARG A 63 25.61 -0.85 -18.60
CA ARG A 63 25.42 -1.82 -19.69
C ARG A 63 23.96 -2.25 -19.80
N ALA A 64 23.29 -2.44 -18.67
CA ALA A 64 21.87 -2.76 -18.60
C ALA A 64 20.98 -1.61 -19.11
N GLU A 65 21.31 -0.34 -18.86
CA GLU A 65 20.56 0.83 -19.35
C GLU A 65 20.41 0.87 -20.87
N ARG A 66 21.42 0.36 -21.60
CA ARG A 66 21.41 0.33 -23.06
C ARG A 66 20.56 -0.81 -23.63
N VAL A 67 20.20 -1.77 -22.79
CA VAL A 67 19.58 -3.03 -23.19
C VAL A 67 18.15 -3.11 -22.68
N PHE A 68 17.88 -2.60 -21.49
CA PHE A 68 16.55 -2.53 -20.89
C PHE A 68 15.97 -1.13 -21.05
N GLU A 69 14.78 -1.06 -21.64
CA GLU A 69 14.06 0.20 -21.77
C GLU A 69 13.49 0.63 -20.41
N LEU A 70 13.67 1.91 -20.05
CA LEU A 70 13.17 2.49 -18.80
C LEU A 70 11.67 2.25 -18.54
N PRO A 71 10.76 2.37 -19.53
CA PRO A 71 9.35 2.05 -19.32
C PRO A 71 9.12 0.62 -18.85
N ARG A 72 9.86 -0.35 -19.43
CA ARG A 72 9.74 -1.76 -19.07
C ARG A 72 10.29 -2.04 -17.67
N LEU A 73 11.37 -1.36 -17.28
CA LEU A 73 11.87 -1.42 -15.91
C LEU A 73 10.87 -0.82 -14.93
N ASN A 74 10.20 0.28 -15.26
CA ASN A 74 9.17 0.86 -14.40
C ASN A 74 7.97 -0.08 -14.23
N GLU A 75 7.55 -0.79 -15.28
CA GLU A 75 6.50 -1.83 -15.18
C GLU A 75 6.90 -2.95 -14.21
N ILE A 76 8.15 -3.42 -14.29
CA ILE A 76 8.68 -4.44 -13.37
C ILE A 76 8.74 -3.90 -11.95
N ALA A 77 9.21 -2.67 -11.76
CA ALA A 77 9.26 -2.02 -10.45
C ALA A 77 7.86 -1.98 -9.81
N GLN A 78 6.82 -1.58 -10.57
CA GLN A 78 5.43 -1.59 -10.08
C GLN A 78 4.91 -3.02 -9.84
N GLY A 79 5.28 -3.98 -10.70
CA GLY A 79 4.92 -5.38 -10.54
C GLY A 79 5.49 -6.03 -9.28
N LEU A 80 6.71 -5.63 -8.87
CA LEU A 80 7.40 -6.13 -7.68
C LEU A 80 6.79 -5.63 -6.37
N ARG A 81 6.10 -4.48 -6.37
CA ARG A 81 5.51 -3.89 -5.16
C ARG A 81 4.52 -4.81 -4.48
N GLY A 82 3.62 -5.45 -5.23
CA GLY A 82 2.61 -6.36 -4.69
C GLY A 82 3.21 -7.58 -3.97
N PRO A 83 4.07 -8.37 -4.64
CA PRO A 83 4.79 -9.47 -4.02
C PRO A 83 5.64 -9.05 -2.81
N ALA A 84 6.42 -7.97 -2.91
CA ALA A 84 7.24 -7.49 -1.79
C ALA A 84 6.38 -6.99 -0.61
N ALA A 85 5.27 -6.30 -0.89
CA ALA A 85 4.28 -5.90 0.11
C ALA A 85 3.71 -7.09 0.90
N ARG A 86 3.54 -8.25 0.25
CA ARG A 86 3.06 -9.46 0.95
C ARG A 86 4.07 -9.95 1.99
N CYS A 87 5.38 -9.85 1.72
CA CYS A 87 6.41 -10.15 2.72
C CYS A 87 6.21 -9.27 3.96
N PHE A 88 6.07 -7.95 3.77
CA PHE A 88 5.81 -7.03 4.87
C PHE A 88 4.54 -7.38 5.63
N LEU A 89 3.41 -7.58 4.94
CA LEU A 89 2.12 -7.87 5.60
C LEU A 89 2.14 -9.16 6.41
N GLN A 90 2.76 -10.21 5.89
CA GLN A 90 2.89 -11.50 6.58
C GLN A 90 3.77 -11.37 7.83
N ARG A 91 4.94 -10.73 7.69
CA ARG A 91 5.81 -10.51 8.86
C ARG A 91 5.14 -9.59 9.87
N ALA A 92 4.49 -8.53 9.42
CA ALA A 92 3.83 -7.54 10.26
C ALA A 92 2.72 -8.17 11.10
N ILE A 93 1.87 -9.00 10.50
CA ILE A 93 0.80 -9.67 11.25
C ILE A 93 1.33 -10.74 12.22
N GLU A 94 2.54 -11.23 12.02
CA GLU A 94 3.18 -12.21 12.92
C GLU A 94 3.93 -11.53 14.07
N THR A 95 4.68 -10.46 13.80
CA THR A 95 5.63 -9.88 14.76
C THR A 95 5.13 -8.64 15.46
N MET A 96 4.17 -7.90 14.88
CA MET A 96 3.76 -6.63 15.47
C MET A 96 3.01 -6.82 16.77
N GLU A 97 3.38 -6.00 17.74
CA GLU A 97 2.77 -5.96 19.05
C GLU A 97 2.35 -4.52 19.38
N THR A 98 1.17 -4.40 19.98
CA THR A 98 0.65 -3.13 20.45
C THR A 98 1.42 -2.71 21.70
N MET A 99 2.02 -1.53 21.68
CA MET A 99 2.66 -0.97 22.87
C MET A 99 1.61 -0.34 23.77
N GLU A 100 1.73 -0.58 25.08
CA GLU A 100 0.93 0.15 26.05
C GLU A 100 1.18 1.65 25.91
N ARG A 101 0.09 2.41 25.95
CA ARG A 101 0.12 3.86 25.82
C ARG A 101 0.86 4.44 27.02
N ALA A 102 2.09 4.93 26.83
CA ALA A 102 2.71 5.81 27.83
C ALA A 102 1.75 6.97 28.12
N GLU A 103 1.62 7.40 29.38
CA GLU A 103 0.64 8.44 29.78
C GLU A 103 0.73 9.67 28.86
N GLY A 104 -0.31 9.89 28.05
CA GLY A 104 -0.39 11.00 27.09
C GLY A 104 0.19 10.74 25.68
N GLY A 105 0.82 9.60 25.42
CA GLY A 105 1.40 9.22 24.12
C GLY A 105 0.37 8.70 23.10
N GLU A 106 0.74 8.60 21.83
CA GLU A 106 -0.04 7.86 20.82
C GLU A 106 0.17 6.34 21.00
N GLN A 107 -0.82 5.53 20.58
CA GLN A 107 -0.68 4.07 20.59
C GLN A 107 0.42 3.67 19.59
N GLY A 108 1.50 3.11 20.10
CA GLY A 108 2.65 2.68 19.31
C GLY A 108 2.58 1.21 18.95
N TYR A 109 3.40 0.83 17.97
CA TYR A 109 3.64 -0.57 17.62
C TYR A 109 5.13 -0.89 17.76
N ALA A 110 5.41 -2.03 18.36
CA ALA A 110 6.74 -2.62 18.47
C ALA A 110 6.92 -3.71 17.40
N HIS A 111 8.18 -4.07 17.14
CA HIS A 111 8.55 -5.19 16.25
C HIS A 111 7.95 -5.11 14.85
N VAL A 112 7.74 -3.88 14.35
CA VAL A 112 7.28 -3.65 12.99
C VAL A 112 8.42 -4.00 12.02
N PRO A 113 8.20 -4.85 10.99
CA PRO A 113 9.23 -5.29 10.06
C PRO A 113 9.55 -4.23 9.00
N GLU A 114 9.76 -3.00 9.45
CA GLU A 114 10.14 -1.87 8.60
C GLU A 114 11.62 -1.96 8.23
N GLY A 115 11.96 -1.30 7.13
CA GLY A 115 13.33 -1.16 6.71
C GLY A 115 13.47 -0.91 5.23
N GLN A 116 14.71 -1.03 4.79
CA GLN A 116 15.11 -0.91 3.40
C GLN A 116 16.18 -1.93 3.07
N MET A 117 16.25 -2.34 1.82
CA MET A 117 17.36 -3.15 1.33
C MET A 117 17.74 -2.77 -0.10
N LYS A 118 19.01 -3.01 -0.42
CA LYS A 118 19.56 -2.93 -1.77
C LYS A 118 20.06 -4.31 -2.16
N VAL A 119 19.48 -4.89 -3.20
CA VAL A 119 19.81 -6.22 -3.71
C VAL A 119 20.32 -6.10 -5.13
N ARG A 120 21.45 -6.72 -5.44
CA ARG A 120 21.94 -6.87 -6.80
C ARG A 120 21.41 -8.14 -7.42
N THR A 121 20.61 -7.98 -8.47
CA THR A 121 20.04 -9.10 -9.24
C THR A 121 20.81 -9.25 -10.54
N ARG A 122 21.42 -10.41 -10.76
CA ARG A 122 22.11 -10.76 -12.02
C ARG A 122 21.15 -11.52 -12.93
N ILE A 123 21.01 -11.04 -14.16
CA ILE A 123 19.99 -11.47 -15.12
C ILE A 123 20.65 -12.04 -16.37
N ALA A 124 20.32 -13.29 -16.68
CA ALA A 124 20.78 -13.99 -17.87
C ALA A 124 20.22 -13.37 -19.17
N PRO A 125 20.80 -13.70 -20.34
CA PRO A 125 20.22 -13.33 -21.63
C PRO A 125 18.77 -13.80 -21.83
N SER A 126 18.38 -14.92 -21.21
CA SER A 126 17.00 -15.44 -21.22
C SER A 126 16.00 -14.56 -20.45
N GLY A 127 16.48 -13.64 -19.61
CA GLY A 127 15.63 -12.88 -18.67
C GLY A 127 15.42 -13.58 -17.33
N GLU A 128 16.05 -14.73 -17.09
CA GLU A 128 16.02 -15.43 -15.80
C GLU A 128 17.05 -14.84 -14.83
N VAL A 129 16.72 -14.87 -13.54
CA VAL A 129 17.64 -14.45 -12.48
C VAL A 129 18.64 -15.56 -12.21
N VAL A 130 19.92 -15.26 -12.36
CA VAL A 130 21.02 -16.20 -12.13
C VAL A 130 21.48 -16.16 -10.67
N ARG A 131 21.45 -14.96 -10.06
CA ARG A 131 21.90 -14.75 -8.69
C ARG A 131 21.32 -13.46 -8.11
N THR A 132 20.89 -13.53 -6.87
CA THR A 132 20.62 -12.37 -6.01
C THR A 132 21.72 -12.21 -4.97
N GLU A 133 22.11 -10.97 -4.69
CA GLU A 133 23.14 -10.64 -3.70
C GLU A 133 22.70 -9.41 -2.92
N VAL A 134 22.47 -9.56 -1.62
CA VAL A 134 22.12 -8.43 -0.74
C VAL A 134 23.37 -7.58 -0.56
N LEU A 135 23.32 -6.33 -1.02
CA LEU A 135 24.42 -5.37 -0.87
C LEU A 135 24.31 -4.63 0.46
N GLU A 136 23.09 -4.28 0.84
CA GLU A 136 22.79 -3.57 2.08
C GLU A 136 21.38 -3.92 2.54
N SER A 137 21.20 -4.03 3.85
CA SER A 137 19.89 -4.21 4.48
C SER A 137 19.84 -3.46 5.81
N GLY A 138 18.70 -2.84 6.05
CA GLY A 138 18.33 -2.17 7.29
C GLY A 138 16.97 -2.63 7.80
N PHE A 139 16.56 -3.85 7.46
CA PHE A 139 15.35 -4.45 8.03
C PHE A 139 15.56 -4.84 9.49
N VAL A 140 14.55 -4.54 10.31
CA VAL A 140 14.53 -4.97 11.72
C VAL A 140 14.23 -6.46 11.84
N ASP A 141 13.40 -7.00 10.94
CA ASP A 141 13.04 -8.41 10.88
C ASP A 141 13.94 -9.15 9.87
N GLU A 142 14.70 -10.14 10.36
CA GLU A 142 15.62 -10.96 9.57
C GLU A 142 14.94 -11.78 8.45
N GLN A 143 13.63 -12.04 8.56
CA GLN A 143 12.84 -12.79 7.57
C GLN A 143 12.39 -11.95 6.39
N MET A 144 12.54 -10.62 6.44
CA MET A 144 12.22 -9.75 5.30
C MET A 144 13.17 -9.98 4.12
N GLU A 145 14.47 -10.10 4.40
CA GLU A 145 15.50 -10.39 3.40
C GLU A 145 15.23 -11.65 2.57
N PRO A 146 15.08 -12.85 3.17
CA PRO A 146 14.85 -14.07 2.40
C PRO A 146 13.55 -13.99 1.58
N CYS A 147 12.47 -13.43 2.13
CA CYS A 147 11.20 -13.30 1.42
C CYS A 147 11.32 -12.40 0.17
N ILE A 148 12.00 -11.26 0.29
CA ILE A 148 12.17 -10.35 -0.84
C ILE A 148 13.14 -10.94 -1.88
N ARG A 149 14.16 -11.70 -1.45
CA ARG A 149 15.03 -12.42 -2.38
C ARG A 149 14.27 -13.44 -3.20
N GLU A 150 13.39 -14.22 -2.59
CA GLU A 150 12.54 -15.18 -3.29
C GLU A 150 11.67 -14.49 -4.35
N VAL A 151 11.03 -13.36 -3.98
CA VAL A 151 10.27 -12.53 -4.93
C VAL A 151 11.12 -12.08 -6.12
N LEU A 152 12.37 -11.70 -5.88
CA LEU A 152 13.28 -11.26 -6.95
C LEU A 152 13.76 -12.43 -7.82
N GLU A 153 13.95 -13.61 -7.25
CA GLU A 153 14.37 -14.82 -7.96
C GLU A 153 13.25 -15.36 -8.88
N GLU A 154 11.99 -15.22 -8.47
CA GLU A 154 10.81 -15.58 -9.27
C GLU A 154 10.49 -14.55 -10.37
N GLN A 155 11.03 -13.33 -10.27
CA GLN A 155 10.75 -12.26 -11.22
C GLN A 155 11.33 -12.59 -12.61
N ARG A 156 10.46 -12.56 -13.62
CA ARG A 156 10.89 -12.65 -15.02
C ARG A 156 11.30 -11.28 -15.55
N TRP A 157 12.52 -11.20 -16.07
CA TRP A 157 13.05 -9.99 -16.70
C TRP A 157 12.94 -10.08 -18.23
N PRO A 158 12.96 -8.95 -18.94
CA PRO A 158 12.97 -8.96 -20.39
C PRO A 158 14.22 -9.71 -20.90
N PRO A 159 14.08 -10.58 -21.91
CA PRO A 159 15.23 -11.21 -22.51
C PRO A 159 16.09 -10.14 -23.19
N ASN A 160 17.39 -10.38 -23.19
CA ASN A 160 18.38 -9.40 -23.62
C ASN A 160 19.13 -9.94 -24.84
N LYS A 161 19.20 -9.14 -25.92
CA LYS A 161 19.80 -9.57 -27.21
C LYS A 161 21.32 -9.54 -27.21
N SER A 162 21.94 -9.07 -26.12
CA SER A 162 23.39 -8.86 -26.06
C SER A 162 24.18 -10.15 -25.79
N GLY A 163 23.51 -11.23 -25.39
CA GLY A 163 24.16 -12.50 -25.01
C GLY A 163 24.93 -12.44 -23.68
N ASN A 164 24.99 -11.28 -23.03
CA ASN A 164 25.71 -11.07 -21.78
C ASN A 164 24.77 -11.07 -20.57
N THR A 165 25.30 -11.48 -19.41
CA THR A 165 24.62 -11.31 -18.13
C THR A 165 24.79 -9.86 -17.66
N HIS A 166 23.68 -9.23 -17.28
CA HIS A 166 23.66 -7.88 -16.73
C HIS A 166 23.26 -7.90 -15.26
N TYR A 167 23.51 -6.81 -14.53
CA TYR A 167 22.96 -6.64 -13.19
C TYR A 167 22.10 -5.39 -13.10
N ILE A 168 21.09 -5.49 -12.25
CA ILE A 168 20.19 -4.42 -11.84
C ILE A 168 20.19 -4.41 -10.31
N ASP A 169 20.50 -3.26 -9.72
CA ASP A 169 20.37 -3.06 -8.29
C ASP A 169 18.91 -2.69 -7.99
N VAL A 170 18.23 -3.50 -7.19
CA VAL A 170 16.86 -3.31 -6.73
C VAL A 170 16.90 -2.71 -5.33
N ILE A 171 16.24 -1.57 -5.16
CA ILE A 171 16.06 -0.93 -3.86
C ILE A 171 14.60 -1.08 -3.46
N TYR A 172 14.36 -1.71 -2.32
CA TYR A 172 13.03 -1.83 -1.71
C TYR A 172 13.02 -1.16 -0.34
N TRP A 173 11.94 -0.46 -0.03
CA TRP A 173 11.70 0.08 1.31
C TRP A 173 10.22 -0.06 1.68
N VAL A 174 9.98 -0.21 2.98
CA VAL A 174 8.63 -0.26 3.55
C VAL A 174 8.63 0.22 5.00
N SER A 175 7.57 0.93 5.35
CA SER A 175 7.27 1.47 6.68
C SER A 175 5.75 1.66 6.80
N LEU A 176 5.25 1.80 8.03
CA LEU A 176 3.86 2.18 8.31
C LEU A 176 3.57 3.64 7.90
N GLY A 177 4.61 4.45 7.77
CA GLY A 177 4.50 5.86 7.41
C GLY A 177 3.87 6.73 8.50
N MET A 178 3.68 8.00 8.18
CA MET A 178 2.96 8.95 9.03
C MET A 178 1.45 8.83 8.76
N GLN A 179 0.66 8.52 9.78
CA GLN A 179 -0.80 8.46 9.67
C GLN A 179 -1.38 9.79 10.11
N ARG A 180 -1.76 10.63 9.15
CA ARG A 180 -2.13 12.03 9.44
C ARG A 180 -3.32 12.18 10.38
N GLU A 181 -4.25 11.23 10.32
CA GLU A 181 -5.47 11.24 11.12
C GLU A 181 -5.38 10.29 12.33
N ALA A 182 -4.29 9.55 12.47
CA ALA A 182 -4.07 8.75 13.67
C ALA A 182 -4.01 9.67 14.89
N GLY A 183 -4.59 9.21 16.00
CA GLY A 183 -4.62 9.99 17.25
C GLY A 183 -5.63 11.14 17.30
N THR A 184 -6.35 11.45 16.21
CA THR A 184 -7.44 12.45 16.27
C THR A 184 -8.67 11.88 16.97
N GLU A 185 -9.43 12.74 17.64
CA GLU A 185 -10.69 12.36 18.31
C GLU A 185 -11.72 11.81 17.31
N ALA A 186 -11.79 12.40 16.11
CA ALA A 186 -12.68 11.94 15.05
C ALA A 186 -12.36 10.49 14.62
N THR A 187 -11.08 10.17 14.42
CA THR A 187 -10.65 8.81 14.10
C THR A 187 -10.90 7.86 15.26
N ALA A 188 -10.61 8.27 16.49
CA ALA A 188 -10.87 7.44 17.67
C ALA A 188 -12.36 7.11 17.83
N LEU A 189 -13.24 8.09 17.60
CA LEU A 189 -14.68 7.92 17.61
C LEU A 189 -15.16 6.97 16.50
N HIS A 190 -14.62 7.13 15.29
CA HIS A 190 -14.92 6.27 14.14
C HIS A 190 -14.48 4.82 14.40
N VAL A 191 -13.25 4.62 14.87
CA VAL A 191 -12.72 3.29 15.22
C VAL A 191 -13.60 2.65 16.30
N ARG A 192 -13.97 3.39 17.34
CA ARG A 192 -14.87 2.89 18.40
C ARG A 192 -16.23 2.45 17.84
N ARG A 193 -16.80 3.24 16.93
CA ARG A 193 -18.06 2.90 16.24
C ARG A 193 -17.94 1.58 15.48
N GLU A 194 -16.88 1.46 14.68
CA GLU A 194 -16.62 0.26 13.86
C GLU A 194 -16.33 -0.98 14.72
N GLN A 195 -15.57 -0.84 15.80
CA GLN A 195 -15.29 -1.91 16.77
C GLN A 195 -16.59 -2.44 17.40
N ILE A 196 -17.48 -1.55 17.87
CA ILE A 196 -18.74 -1.95 18.49
C ILE A 196 -19.68 -2.58 17.43
N ALA A 197 -19.73 -2.02 16.23
CA ALA A 197 -20.51 -2.58 15.13
C ALA A 197 -20.02 -3.98 14.73
N ALA A 198 -18.70 -4.19 14.66
CA ALA A 198 -18.10 -5.50 14.45
C ALA A 198 -18.41 -6.45 15.61
N GLY A 199 -18.37 -5.95 16.85
CA GLY A 199 -18.79 -6.69 18.05
C GLY A 199 -20.24 -7.17 17.98
N ARG A 200 -21.18 -6.33 17.54
CA ARG A 200 -22.60 -6.72 17.36
C ARG A 200 -22.74 -7.88 16.37
N ARG A 201 -21.99 -7.86 15.26
CA ARG A 201 -21.97 -8.95 14.26
C ARG A 201 -21.29 -10.21 14.80
N ALA A 202 -20.26 -10.04 15.63
CA ALA A 202 -19.50 -11.11 16.26
C ALA A 202 -20.24 -11.85 17.39
N LYS A 203 -21.39 -11.35 17.90
CA LYS A 203 -22.17 -12.02 18.97
C LYS A 203 -22.46 -13.49 18.67
N ALA A 204 -22.80 -13.79 17.42
CA ALA A 204 -23.09 -15.16 16.97
C ALA A 204 -21.88 -16.11 17.07
N CYS A 205 -20.66 -15.58 17.15
CA CYS A 205 -19.46 -16.39 17.35
C CYS A 205 -19.37 -16.97 18.77
N LEU A 206 -19.97 -16.29 19.77
CA LEU A 206 -19.90 -16.66 21.19
C LEU A 206 -21.21 -17.28 21.70
N GLN A 207 -22.34 -16.86 21.16
CA GLN A 207 -23.67 -17.27 21.64
C GLN A 207 -23.84 -18.79 21.66
N GLY A 208 -24.02 -19.35 22.86
CA GLY A 208 -24.16 -20.79 23.08
C GLY A 208 -22.90 -21.62 22.78
N ARG A 209 -21.74 -20.98 22.60
CA ARG A 209 -20.46 -21.62 22.24
C ARG A 209 -19.37 -21.44 23.30
N VAL A 210 -19.56 -20.54 24.26
CA VAL A 210 -18.68 -20.30 25.39
C VAL A 210 -19.48 -20.27 26.69
N ASP A 211 -18.79 -20.44 27.82
CA ASP A 211 -19.38 -20.33 29.14
C ASP A 211 -19.73 -18.87 29.49
N ALA A 212 -20.53 -18.69 30.54
CA ALA A 212 -20.84 -17.36 31.04
C ALA A 212 -19.58 -16.66 31.59
N GLY A 213 -19.37 -15.41 31.20
CA GLY A 213 -18.16 -14.67 31.56
C GLY A 213 -18.00 -13.38 30.76
N ARG A 214 -16.97 -12.61 31.13
CA ARG A 214 -16.53 -11.42 30.40
C ARG A 214 -15.32 -11.78 29.55
N TYR A 215 -15.40 -11.50 28.25
CA TYR A 215 -14.37 -11.79 27.28
C TYR A 215 -13.88 -10.49 26.63
N GLU A 216 -12.61 -10.18 26.80
CA GLU A 216 -11.96 -9.07 26.12
C GLU A 216 -11.22 -9.60 24.89
N ILE A 217 -11.77 -9.29 23.71
CA ILE A 217 -11.21 -9.70 22.44
C ILE A 217 -10.32 -8.58 21.91
N THR A 218 -9.03 -8.85 21.84
CA THR A 218 -8.02 -7.99 21.25
C THR A 218 -7.48 -8.61 19.97
N GLY A 219 -6.93 -7.77 19.10
CA GLY A 219 -6.30 -8.24 17.88
C GLY A 219 -5.54 -7.13 17.17
N LEU A 220 -5.11 -7.46 15.95
CA LEU A 220 -4.43 -6.56 15.04
C LEU A 220 -5.06 -6.67 13.65
N ASN A 221 -5.46 -5.53 13.09
CA ASN A 221 -5.89 -5.39 11.71
C ASN A 221 -4.88 -4.52 10.95
N LEU A 222 -4.38 -5.01 9.81
CA LEU A 222 -3.60 -4.21 8.87
C LEU A 222 -4.51 -3.72 7.75
N VAL A 223 -4.73 -2.41 7.72
CA VAL A 223 -5.71 -1.74 6.87
C VAL A 223 -5.02 -1.01 5.72
N ASP A 224 -5.58 -1.09 4.51
CA ASP A 224 -5.05 -0.41 3.34
C ASP A 224 -5.41 1.09 3.31
N ARG A 225 -4.95 1.75 2.25
CA ARG A 225 -5.24 3.16 1.95
C ARG A 225 -6.72 3.48 1.80
N GLU A 226 -7.53 2.51 1.36
CA GLU A 226 -8.97 2.68 1.14
C GLU A 226 -9.79 2.39 2.39
N GLY A 227 -9.15 1.90 3.46
CA GLY A 227 -9.81 1.61 4.73
C GLY A 227 -10.22 0.15 4.89
N GLY A 228 -9.81 -0.73 3.98
CA GLY A 228 -10.10 -2.15 4.03
C GLY A 228 -9.03 -2.96 4.77
N THR A 229 -9.44 -3.86 5.67
CA THR A 229 -8.54 -4.81 6.31
C THR A 229 -7.99 -5.83 5.31
N MET A 230 -6.68 -5.82 5.09
CA MET A 230 -5.96 -6.77 4.22
C MET A 230 -5.75 -8.10 4.94
N VAL A 231 -5.16 -8.03 6.13
CA VAL A 231 -4.86 -9.17 7.01
C VAL A 231 -5.20 -8.81 8.45
N ASN A 232 -5.60 -9.81 9.23
CA ASN A 232 -5.87 -9.63 10.65
C ASN A 232 -5.56 -10.86 11.50
N ARG A 233 -5.38 -10.62 12.79
CA ARG A 233 -5.08 -11.61 13.82
C ARG A 233 -5.88 -11.28 15.08
N ILE A 234 -6.31 -12.31 15.79
CA ILE A 234 -6.87 -12.20 17.14
C ILE A 234 -5.76 -12.59 18.12
N ASP A 235 -5.47 -11.72 19.07
CA ASP A 235 -4.41 -11.92 20.07
C ASP A 235 -4.93 -12.67 21.31
N THR A 236 -6.25 -12.70 21.49
CA THR A 236 -6.94 -13.43 22.56
C THR A 236 -6.89 -14.95 22.33
N LEU A 237 -5.95 -15.64 23.01
CA LEU A 237 -5.67 -17.07 22.83
C LEU A 237 -6.51 -18.02 23.71
N ASP A 238 -7.22 -17.51 24.70
CA ASP A 238 -8.03 -18.29 25.66
C ASP A 238 -9.31 -18.89 25.04
N LEU A 239 -9.71 -18.42 23.86
CA LEU A 239 -10.84 -18.96 23.11
C LEU A 239 -10.44 -20.10 22.17
N PRO A 240 -11.31 -21.11 21.95
CA PRO A 240 -11.12 -22.13 20.93
C PRO A 240 -10.91 -21.56 19.52
N GLU A 241 -10.05 -22.19 18.72
CA GLU A 241 -9.73 -21.74 17.34
C GLU A 241 -10.97 -21.50 16.45
N PRO A 242 -12.02 -22.35 16.44
CA PRO A 242 -13.21 -22.09 15.64
C PRO A 242 -14.00 -20.84 16.06
N ILE A 243 -13.81 -20.36 17.28
CA ILE A 243 -14.41 -19.12 17.78
C ILE A 243 -13.52 -17.95 17.37
N ARG A 244 -12.20 -18.08 17.55
CA ARG A 244 -11.22 -17.06 17.11
C ARG A 244 -11.32 -16.78 15.62
N ALA A 245 -11.42 -17.80 14.77
CA ALA A 245 -11.59 -17.62 13.32
C ALA A 245 -12.90 -16.89 12.95
N CYS A 246 -13.98 -17.17 13.68
CA CYS A 246 -15.25 -16.45 13.53
C CYS A 246 -15.12 -14.97 13.94
N LEU A 247 -14.50 -14.71 15.10
CA LEU A 247 -14.23 -13.36 15.58
C LEU A 247 -13.31 -12.59 14.63
N ALA A 248 -12.26 -13.24 14.11
CA ALA A 248 -11.38 -12.67 13.10
C ALA A 248 -12.15 -12.25 11.85
N THR A 249 -13.11 -13.05 11.40
CA THR A 249 -13.96 -12.70 10.23
C THR A 249 -14.79 -11.45 10.52
N ALA A 250 -15.40 -11.35 11.70
CA ALA A 250 -16.21 -10.19 12.06
C ALA A 250 -15.36 -8.92 12.27
N LEU A 251 -14.21 -9.01 12.95
CA LEU A 251 -13.33 -7.86 13.19
C LEU A 251 -12.61 -7.40 11.91
N ARG A 252 -12.45 -8.26 10.90
CA ARG A 252 -11.93 -7.88 9.59
C ARG A 252 -12.80 -6.84 8.88
N GLU A 253 -14.08 -6.79 9.20
CA GLU A 253 -15.04 -5.87 8.57
C GLU A 253 -14.95 -4.43 9.12
N ILE A 254 -14.11 -4.16 10.12
CA ILE A 254 -13.80 -2.79 10.56
C ILE A 254 -13.27 -2.00 9.36
N ARG A 255 -13.88 -0.85 9.08
CA ARG A 255 -13.47 0.05 7.99
C ARG A 255 -12.92 1.36 8.52
N LEU A 256 -11.75 1.77 8.05
CA LEU A 256 -11.23 3.11 8.34
C LEU A 256 -11.60 4.12 7.24
N PRO A 257 -11.55 5.43 7.52
CA PRO A 257 -11.58 6.45 6.48
C PRO A 257 -10.42 6.27 5.49
N ARG A 258 -10.58 6.74 4.26
CA ARG A 258 -9.53 6.68 3.24
C ARG A 258 -8.34 7.56 3.63
N ASP A 259 -7.12 7.02 3.54
CA ASP A 259 -5.87 7.76 3.69
C ASP A 259 -4.94 7.45 2.51
N PRO A 260 -4.83 8.33 1.51
CA PRO A 260 -4.05 8.07 0.29
C PRO A 260 -2.53 8.09 0.50
N GLU A 261 -2.05 8.61 1.64
CA GLU A 261 -0.61 8.69 1.93
C GLU A 261 -0.12 7.46 2.72
N ALA A 262 -1.04 6.69 3.31
CA ALA A 262 -0.73 5.46 4.02
C ALA A 262 -0.65 4.25 3.07
N PHE A 263 0.41 3.46 3.21
CA PHE A 263 0.52 2.15 2.58
C PHE A 263 -0.25 1.09 3.39
N VAL A 264 0.07 0.97 4.68
CA VAL A 264 -0.62 0.12 5.66
C VAL A 264 -0.86 0.90 6.95
N ARG A 265 -2.03 0.70 7.54
CA ARG A 265 -2.41 1.29 8.84
C ARG A 265 -2.77 0.19 9.83
N PRO A 266 -2.03 0.02 10.93
CA PRO A 266 -2.38 -0.94 11.95
C PRO A 266 -3.46 -0.36 12.86
N VAL A 267 -4.46 -1.19 13.13
CA VAL A 267 -5.54 -0.92 14.09
C VAL A 267 -5.55 -2.06 15.08
N SER A 268 -5.55 -1.75 16.37
CA SER A 268 -5.71 -2.75 17.43
C SER A 268 -7.17 -2.78 17.86
N PRO A 269 -8.05 -3.61 17.24
CA PRO A 269 -9.43 -3.73 17.70
C PRO A 269 -9.48 -4.29 19.12
N THR A 270 -10.31 -3.65 19.95
CA THR A 270 -10.68 -4.16 21.28
C THR A 270 -12.19 -4.19 21.38
N VAL A 271 -12.75 -5.37 21.65
CA VAL A 271 -14.19 -5.56 21.85
C VAL A 271 -14.42 -6.41 23.08
N VAL A 272 -15.24 -5.91 24.00
CA VAL A 272 -15.60 -6.62 25.22
C VAL A 272 -17.00 -7.21 25.09
N PHE A 273 -17.11 -8.50 25.40
CA PHE A 273 -18.36 -9.25 25.42
C PHE A 273 -18.70 -9.70 26.84
N ASP A 274 -19.96 -9.57 27.22
CA ASP A 274 -20.52 -10.19 28.43
C ASP A 274 -21.47 -11.31 28.00
N VAL A 275 -21.18 -12.54 28.42
CA VAL A 275 -21.99 -13.73 28.16
C VAL A 275 -22.72 -14.11 29.45
N ASP A 276 -24.05 -14.03 29.42
CA ASP A 276 -24.92 -14.41 30.53
C ASP A 276 -25.08 -15.93 30.63
N ARG A 277 -25.59 -16.42 31.78
CA ARG A 277 -25.81 -17.86 32.03
C ARG A 277 -26.85 -18.52 31.11
N ASP A 278 -27.72 -17.73 30.51
CA ASP A 278 -28.71 -18.15 29.52
C ASP A 278 -28.12 -18.20 28.09
N GLY A 279 -26.84 -17.86 27.92
CA GLY A 279 -26.16 -17.78 26.63
C GLY A 279 -26.38 -16.46 25.88
N THR A 280 -27.08 -15.48 26.47
CA THR A 280 -27.25 -14.15 25.88
C THR A 280 -25.92 -13.41 25.86
N VAL A 281 -25.56 -12.81 24.72
CA VAL A 281 -24.29 -12.07 24.54
C VAL A 281 -24.57 -10.57 24.41
N ARG A 282 -23.94 -9.77 25.26
CA ARG A 282 -23.93 -8.30 25.18
C ARG A 282 -22.54 -7.80 24.79
N VAL A 283 -22.50 -6.65 24.12
CA VAL A 283 -21.25 -5.99 23.71
C VAL A 283 -21.15 -4.67 24.46
N GLU A 284 -19.98 -4.40 25.04
CA GLU A 284 -19.73 -3.14 25.72
C GLU A 284 -19.87 -1.95 24.74
N GLY A 285 -20.64 -0.93 25.11
CA GLY A 285 -20.88 0.24 24.26
C GLY A 285 -21.99 0.08 23.22
N GLU A 286 -22.71 -1.05 23.16
CA GLU A 286 -23.81 -1.25 22.21
C GLU A 286 -24.92 -0.19 22.34
N LYS A 287 -25.34 0.14 23.57
CA LYS A 287 -26.33 1.19 23.83
C LYS A 287 -25.85 2.57 23.36
N TRP A 288 -24.55 2.84 23.47
CA TRP A 288 -23.97 4.09 22.98
C TRP A 288 -24.06 4.16 21.46
N LEU A 289 -23.74 3.07 20.76
CA LEU A 289 -23.86 3.01 19.30
C LEU A 289 -25.32 3.21 18.85
N GLU A 290 -26.28 2.60 19.53
CA GLU A 290 -27.72 2.77 19.25
C GLU A 290 -28.16 4.23 19.39
N LEU A 291 -27.71 4.92 20.45
CA LEU A 291 -28.00 6.34 20.66
C LEU A 291 -27.40 7.21 19.54
N VAL A 292 -26.14 6.98 19.17
CA VAL A 292 -25.49 7.71 18.07
C VAL A 292 -26.24 7.48 16.75
N GLU A 293 -26.64 6.25 16.45
CA GLU A 293 -27.43 5.93 15.25
C GLU A 293 -28.82 6.60 15.26
N LEU A 294 -29.46 6.72 16.44
CA LEU A 294 -30.72 7.43 16.60
C LEU A 294 -30.57 8.94 16.39
N GLU A 295 -29.53 9.55 16.95
CA GLU A 295 -29.22 10.98 16.77
C GLU A 295 -28.91 11.31 15.30
N GLU A 296 -28.10 10.48 14.63
CA GLU A 296 -27.82 10.65 13.20
C GLU A 296 -29.09 10.51 12.35
N ARG A 297 -29.96 9.54 12.68
CA ARG A 297 -31.23 9.35 11.97
C ARG A 297 -32.15 10.55 12.18
N ALA A 298 -32.22 11.09 13.39
CA ALA A 298 -33.00 12.28 13.71
C ALA A 298 -32.45 13.52 12.98
N ARG A 299 -31.12 13.72 12.96
CA ARG A 299 -30.47 14.81 12.23
C ARG A 299 -30.76 14.74 10.72
N ARG A 300 -30.57 13.56 10.11
CA ARG A 300 -30.88 13.36 8.67
C ARG A 300 -32.37 13.52 8.37
N ALA A 301 -33.26 13.18 9.31
CA ALA A 301 -34.69 13.41 9.14
C ALA A 301 -35.03 14.91 9.20
N ALA A 302 -34.39 15.67 10.09
CA ALA A 302 -34.53 17.11 10.18
C ALA A 302 -33.96 17.83 8.95
N GLU A 303 -32.77 17.44 8.47
CA GLU A 303 -32.17 17.95 7.23
C GLU A 303 -33.08 17.69 6.02
N ARG A 304 -33.60 16.46 5.88
CA ARG A 304 -34.58 16.13 4.83
C ARG A 304 -35.87 16.95 4.94
N ALA A 305 -36.38 17.14 6.15
CA ALA A 305 -37.60 17.93 6.37
C ALA A 305 -37.38 19.42 6.07
N ALA A 306 -36.20 19.96 6.36
CA ALA A 306 -35.82 21.33 6.03
C ALA A 306 -35.70 21.51 4.51
N LEU A 307 -35.00 20.60 3.82
CA LEU A 307 -34.90 20.63 2.35
C LEU A 307 -36.26 20.47 1.68
N ALA A 308 -37.12 19.56 2.17
CA ALA A 308 -38.48 19.40 1.66
C ALA A 308 -39.37 20.64 1.88
N ALA A 309 -39.06 21.48 2.87
CA ALA A 309 -39.76 22.74 3.12
C ALA A 309 -39.25 23.90 2.25
N GLU A 310 -37.99 23.85 1.80
CA GLU A 310 -37.37 24.86 0.95
C GLU A 310 -37.58 24.58 -0.55
N ASP A 311 -37.41 23.32 -0.98
CA ASP A 311 -37.66 22.86 -2.35
C ASP A 311 -37.93 21.33 -2.38
N PRO A 312 -39.17 20.88 -2.65
CA PRO A 312 -39.51 19.46 -2.67
C PRO A 312 -38.82 18.66 -3.80
N GLU A 313 -38.26 19.31 -4.83
CA GLU A 313 -37.52 18.63 -5.90
C GLU A 313 -36.08 18.24 -5.50
N LEU A 314 -35.53 18.82 -4.42
CA LEU A 314 -34.17 18.53 -3.90
C LEU A 314 -34.10 17.34 -2.92
N VAL A 315 -35.25 16.76 -2.55
CA VAL A 315 -35.33 15.65 -1.57
C VAL A 315 -34.74 14.34 -2.12
N ASP A 316 -34.75 14.16 -3.45
CA ASP A 316 -34.23 12.96 -4.13
C ASP A 316 -32.70 12.98 -4.34
N GLU A 317 -32.00 14.10 -4.09
CA GLU A 317 -30.54 14.22 -4.28
C GLU A 317 -29.70 13.87 -3.04
N LEU A 318 -30.32 13.64 -1.88
CA LEU A 318 -29.60 13.16 -0.71
C LEU A 318 -29.21 11.68 -0.87
N PRO A 319 -27.95 11.29 -0.59
CA PRO A 319 -27.54 9.91 -0.75
C PRO A 319 -28.31 9.03 0.23
N ALA A 320 -29.27 8.28 -0.29
CA ALA A 320 -29.79 7.10 0.37
C ALA A 320 -28.61 6.13 0.49
N HIS A 321 -28.00 6.03 1.66
CA HIS A 321 -27.09 4.92 1.92
C HIS A 321 -27.92 3.63 1.81
N ARG A 322 -27.84 2.97 0.65
CA ARG A 322 -28.13 1.55 0.54
C ARG A 322 -27.22 0.85 1.57
N PRO A 323 -27.74 -0.04 2.43
CA PRO A 323 -26.86 -0.98 3.10
C PRO A 323 -26.06 -1.68 1.99
N ALA A 324 -24.74 -1.69 2.11
CA ALA A 324 -23.90 -2.38 1.15
C ALA A 324 -24.35 -3.85 1.13
N ASP A 325 -24.90 -4.28 0.00
CA ASP A 325 -25.16 -5.69 -0.25
C ASP A 325 -23.83 -6.46 -0.04
N PRO A 326 -23.87 -7.66 0.55
CA PRO A 326 -22.67 -8.44 0.75
C PRO A 326 -22.05 -8.75 -0.62
N VAL A 327 -20.84 -8.27 -0.84
CA VAL A 327 -20.03 -8.65 -1.99
C VAL A 327 -19.79 -10.16 -1.88
N GLN A 328 -20.48 -10.93 -2.71
CA GLN A 328 -20.21 -12.36 -2.85
C GLN A 328 -18.75 -12.57 -3.26
N PRO A 329 -18.01 -13.49 -2.61
CA PRO A 329 -16.69 -13.87 -3.05
C PRO A 329 -16.81 -14.93 -4.15
N GLY A 330 -16.28 -14.63 -5.34
CA GLY A 330 -15.78 -15.65 -6.26
C GLY A 330 -16.36 -15.66 -7.68
N ALA A 331 -15.50 -15.30 -8.63
CA ALA A 331 -15.31 -15.92 -9.96
C ALA A 331 -14.25 -15.06 -10.69
N ALA A 332 -12.95 -15.33 -10.59
CA ALA A 332 -12.28 -16.36 -11.40
C ALA A 332 -12.97 -16.56 -12.76
N GLY A 333 -12.74 -15.62 -13.68
CA GLY A 333 -13.15 -15.71 -15.08
C GLY A 333 -11.92 -15.80 -15.98
N LEU A 334 -11.33 -17.00 -16.06
CA LEU A 334 -10.61 -17.45 -17.24
C LEU A 334 -11.62 -17.46 -18.41
N ALA A 335 -11.30 -16.77 -19.51
CA ALA A 335 -11.96 -16.99 -20.79
C ALA A 335 -10.89 -17.04 -21.88
N HIS A 336 -10.51 -18.28 -22.20
CA HIS A 336 -9.91 -18.69 -23.45
C HIS A 336 -10.91 -18.54 -24.61
N GLY A 337 -10.40 -18.18 -25.80
CA GLY A 337 -10.68 -18.93 -27.03
C GLY A 337 -11.52 -18.25 -28.11
N GLY A 338 -10.99 -18.25 -29.35
CA GLY A 338 -11.70 -18.03 -30.62
C GLY A 338 -10.82 -17.38 -31.70
N LEU A 339 -9.86 -18.08 -32.30
CA LEU A 339 -9.90 -18.78 -33.62
C LEU A 339 -9.83 -17.82 -34.83
N GLU A 340 -8.66 -17.63 -35.46
CA GLU A 340 -8.13 -18.28 -36.70
C GLU A 340 -8.49 -17.50 -38.01
N PRO A 341 -7.81 -17.62 -39.17
CA PRO A 341 -6.57 -18.37 -39.53
C PRO A 341 -5.50 -17.55 -40.35
N GLU A 342 -4.31 -18.14 -40.55
CA GLU A 342 -3.30 -17.84 -41.60
C GLU A 342 -3.83 -18.25 -43.02
N PRO A 343 -3.15 -18.11 -44.21
CA PRO A 343 -1.72 -17.88 -44.49
C PRO A 343 -1.35 -17.05 -45.77
N GLY A 344 -0.05 -16.88 -46.01
CA GLY A 344 0.55 -16.57 -47.32
C GLY A 344 2.08 -16.48 -47.21
N ALA A 345 2.83 -17.51 -47.62
CA ALA A 345 3.57 -17.62 -48.90
C ALA A 345 4.53 -16.43 -49.12
N SER A 346 5.83 -16.55 -49.44
CA SER A 346 6.62 -17.57 -50.13
C SER A 346 8.11 -17.16 -50.04
N GLU A 347 9.04 -18.13 -50.17
CA GLU A 347 10.34 -18.08 -50.91
C GLU A 347 11.33 -16.91 -50.66
N ALA A 348 12.66 -17.03 -50.70
CA ALA A 348 13.62 -18.10 -50.97
C ALA A 348 15.02 -17.58 -50.50
N GLU A 349 15.99 -18.50 -50.53
CA GLU A 349 17.35 -18.49 -50.00
C GLU A 349 18.37 -17.53 -50.71
N PRO A 350 19.70 -17.80 -50.71
CA PRO A 350 20.67 -17.53 -49.64
C PRO A 350 21.84 -16.65 -50.16
N GLY A 351 22.76 -16.25 -49.28
CA GLY A 351 24.05 -15.76 -49.75
C GLY A 351 24.94 -15.18 -48.67
N ALA A 352 25.84 -16.00 -48.12
CA ALA A 352 27.07 -15.51 -47.52
C ALA A 352 28.15 -16.57 -47.66
N SER A 353 29.10 -16.27 -48.55
CA SER A 353 30.36 -16.96 -48.80
C SER A 353 31.38 -16.73 -47.70
N GLU A 354 32.40 -17.57 -47.74
CA GLU A 354 33.43 -17.88 -46.75
C GLU A 354 34.44 -16.77 -46.37
N ALA A 355 35.08 -17.06 -45.22
CA ALA A 355 36.49 -16.91 -44.88
C ALA A 355 37.09 -15.53 -44.57
N GLY A 356 37.79 -15.47 -43.42
CA GLY A 356 38.70 -14.39 -43.07
C GLY A 356 39.16 -14.40 -41.62
N GLU A 357 39.90 -15.44 -41.24
CA GLU A 357 40.63 -15.58 -39.97
C GLU A 357 41.79 -14.57 -39.88
N SER A 358 41.93 -13.87 -38.74
CA SER A 358 43.24 -13.47 -38.18
C SER A 358 43.10 -12.90 -36.77
N ASP A 359 43.69 -13.61 -35.81
CA ASP A 359 43.96 -13.18 -34.43
C ASP A 359 45.19 -12.25 -34.36
N PRO A 360 45.18 -11.22 -33.49
CA PRO A 360 46.39 -10.64 -32.92
C PRO A 360 46.61 -11.05 -31.44
N PRO A 361 47.88 -11.05 -30.96
CA PRO A 361 48.35 -11.67 -29.71
C PRO A 361 47.94 -10.94 -28.41
N PRO A 362 48.09 -11.60 -27.23
CA PRO A 362 47.43 -11.19 -25.98
C PRO A 362 48.10 -9.98 -25.30
N ALA A 363 47.26 -9.05 -24.83
CA ALA A 363 47.65 -7.94 -23.97
C ALA A 363 47.68 -8.35 -22.48
N GLU A 364 48.63 -7.80 -21.74
CA GLU A 364 48.81 -7.98 -20.30
C GLU A 364 47.57 -7.55 -19.48
N PRO A 365 47.31 -8.19 -18.31
CA PRO A 365 46.14 -7.88 -17.50
C PRO A 365 46.27 -6.50 -16.83
N PRO A 366 45.25 -5.62 -16.90
CA PRO A 366 45.25 -4.37 -16.16
C PRO A 366 45.13 -4.62 -14.64
N PRO A 367 45.61 -3.68 -13.80
CA PRO A 367 45.56 -3.82 -12.35
C PRO A 367 44.12 -4.00 -11.86
N LYS A 368 43.93 -4.86 -10.85
CA LYS A 368 42.63 -5.12 -10.21
C LYS A 368 41.97 -3.80 -9.83
N ALA A 369 40.88 -3.46 -10.52
CA ALA A 369 39.99 -2.39 -10.12
C ALA A 369 39.51 -2.70 -8.70
N GLN A 370 39.81 -1.82 -7.75
CA GLN A 370 39.16 -1.79 -6.45
C GLN A 370 37.65 -1.75 -6.67
N ASP A 371 36.94 -2.68 -6.05
CA ASP A 371 35.49 -2.76 -6.06
C ASP A 371 34.89 -1.49 -5.43
N PRO A 372 34.20 -0.63 -6.20
CA PRO A 372 33.61 0.61 -5.69
C PRO A 372 32.35 0.38 -4.83
N GLY A 373 32.00 -0.88 -4.53
CA GLY A 373 30.82 -1.25 -3.74
C GLY A 373 30.95 -1.14 -2.20
N GLN A 374 32.08 -0.73 -1.64
CA GLN A 374 32.27 -0.71 -0.17
C GLN A 374 31.79 0.57 0.55
N GLY A 375 31.24 1.55 -0.16
CA GLY A 375 30.67 2.76 0.44
C GLY A 375 29.19 2.58 0.83
N GLY A 376 28.91 1.75 1.84
CA GLY A 376 27.54 1.47 2.32
C GLY A 376 26.80 2.73 2.80
N LEU A 377 25.54 2.87 2.40
CA LEU A 377 24.72 4.05 2.62
C LEU A 377 23.79 3.82 3.81
N ARG A 378 24.36 3.73 5.03
CA ARG A 378 23.55 3.66 6.26
C ARG A 378 22.72 4.94 6.39
N LEU A 379 21.42 4.83 6.13
CA LEU A 379 20.46 5.89 6.37
C LEU A 379 19.61 5.53 7.57
N ASP A 380 19.62 6.44 8.53
CA ASP A 380 18.83 6.38 9.75
C ASP A 380 17.35 6.60 9.38
N LEU A 381 16.61 5.50 9.25
CA LEU A 381 15.15 5.49 9.07
C LEU A 381 14.41 5.53 10.41
N GLY A 382 15.14 5.65 11.53
CA GLY A 382 14.58 6.04 12.80
C GLY A 382 14.02 7.46 12.68
N GLY A 383 12.71 7.58 12.44
CA GLY A 383 12.00 8.76 12.88
C GLY A 383 12.32 8.93 14.35
N ARG A 384 13.01 10.01 14.73
CA ARG A 384 13.22 10.39 16.13
C ARG A 384 11.86 10.39 16.80
N ARG A 385 11.51 9.30 17.50
CA ARG A 385 10.48 9.31 18.50
C ARG A 385 10.99 10.30 19.54
N ARG A 386 10.33 11.44 19.68
CA ARG A 386 10.51 12.28 20.88
C ARG A 386 10.14 11.39 22.05
N GLY A 387 11.14 10.82 22.73
CA GLY A 387 10.91 9.88 23.82
C GLY A 387 12.19 9.24 24.36
N ASP A 388 13.16 8.95 23.50
CA ASP A 388 14.39 8.26 23.94
C ASP A 388 15.49 9.26 24.34
N ASP A 389 15.20 10.08 25.34
CA ASP A 389 16.17 10.77 26.20
C ASP A 389 15.45 11.17 27.51
N ALA A 390 15.23 10.20 28.40
CA ALA A 390 15.05 10.37 29.84
C ALA A 390 15.24 9.04 30.59
#